data_AF-A0A955Y5A2-F1
#
_entry.id   AF-A0A955Y5A2-F1
#
_cell.length_a   1.000
_cell.length_b   1.000
_cell.length_c   1.000
_cell.angle_alpha   90.00
_cell.angle_beta   90.00
_cell.angle_gamma   90.00
#
_symmetry.space_group_name_H-M   'P 1'
#
loop_
_entity.id
_entity.type
_entity.pdbx_description
1 polymer ?
#
loop_
_entity_poly.entity_id
_entity_poly.type
_entity_poly.pdbx_seq_one_letter_code
_entity_poly.pdbx_strand_id
1 'polypeptide(L)'
;MESLLGAAMLCGFHPPDPGRSAEPLWRMGTPLENLEERDPIGTPNSLASEHFVVRWGDDGELPEGFDQLLLDDLEASWAYQIDTAGWERPVGTDVYKMNVYVGNTFEGGRTISFSGGYTWLQDGVPEIVLSPDSLQTYRGSGRARIRLVSHEFNHALQIGRPGLYEDQDAAFYYEATANWMAAQQTEDVEEFAEWGAFLLHPRFAIDTFEDFSAQSPRAGRQYQAAMFVQHVSDHYGVDLVRQSWDEATGSVLPLDWIDQATEEPFRDIFVDFAVTHATGDHIHASAYASGASQGAFFGGAEAITAWIPEEGGAGTPGGTEIPERYAWNHLVYDALEGGTLRFGFVAAERGSQGTPSDFETVAVIERAGEYEQVPFQGEVELEVQGGDFVHFVVVSVPPTADYRERFGYSWSLGVEPVAGCGCTTSGNPFTRAFRWLA
;
A
#
# COMPACT_ATOMS: atom_id res chain seq x y z
N MET A 1 1.71 -20.67 -10.96
CA MET A 1 2.15 -19.38 -11.53
C MET A 1 1.02 -18.68 -12.25
N GLU A 2 0.29 -19.32 -13.17
CA GLU A 2 -0.90 -18.70 -13.81
C GLU A 2 -2.07 -18.41 -12.85
N SER A 3 -2.21 -19.12 -11.72
CA SER A 3 -3.31 -18.87 -10.75
C SER A 3 -3.08 -17.71 -9.78
N LEU A 4 -1.84 -17.21 -9.64
CA LEU A 4 -1.50 -16.10 -8.72
C LEU A 4 -1.42 -14.76 -9.46
N LEU A 5 -0.99 -14.76 -10.73
CA LEU A 5 -1.04 -13.57 -11.59
C LEU A 5 -2.48 -13.14 -11.93
N GLY A 6 -3.45 -14.07 -11.87
CA GLY A 6 -4.86 -13.76 -12.13
C GLY A 6 -5.53 -12.87 -11.08
N ALA A 7 -4.98 -12.79 -9.85
CA ALA A 7 -5.51 -11.94 -8.78
C ALA A 7 -4.96 -10.51 -8.79
N ALA A 8 -3.94 -10.20 -9.60
CA ALA A 8 -3.36 -8.85 -9.70
C ALA A 8 -3.92 -8.04 -10.90
N MET A 9 -4.87 -8.61 -11.65
CA MET A 9 -5.54 -7.97 -12.80
C MET A 9 -7.03 -7.76 -12.50
N LEU A 10 -7.36 -7.34 -11.27
CA LEU A 10 -8.74 -7.35 -10.77
C LEU A 10 -9.59 -6.15 -11.21
N CYS A 11 -8.99 -5.06 -11.70
CA CYS A 11 -9.72 -3.84 -12.04
C CYS A 11 -9.35 -3.36 -13.44
N GLY A 12 -10.37 -3.16 -14.29
CA GLY A 12 -10.24 -2.43 -15.55
C GLY A 12 -10.63 -0.97 -15.34
N PHE A 13 -9.67 -0.05 -15.34
CA PHE A 13 -9.95 1.38 -15.24
C PHE A 13 -10.86 1.85 -16.39
N HIS A 14 -12.08 2.27 -16.07
CA HIS A 14 -13.00 2.90 -17.00
C HIS A 14 -13.18 4.36 -16.56
N PRO A 15 -12.60 5.35 -17.26
CA PRO A 15 -12.83 6.75 -16.92
C PRO A 15 -14.34 7.05 -16.98
N PRO A 16 -14.85 7.92 -16.09
CA PRO A 16 -16.25 8.23 -16.02
C PRO A 16 -16.64 9.05 -17.26
N ASP A 17 -17.93 9.06 -17.61
CA ASP A 17 -18.45 9.97 -18.64
C ASP A 17 -18.34 11.42 -18.10
N PRO A 18 -17.57 12.33 -18.74
CA PRO A 18 -17.31 13.70 -18.24
C PRO A 18 -18.55 14.63 -18.24
N GLY A 19 -19.75 14.08 -18.49
CA GLY A 19 -20.99 14.83 -18.72
C GLY A 19 -21.88 15.12 -17.51
N ARG A 20 -21.55 14.70 -16.28
CA ARG A 20 -22.44 14.90 -15.11
C ARG A 20 -21.68 15.29 -13.84
N SER A 21 -21.65 16.60 -13.54
CA SER A 21 -21.32 17.09 -12.20
C SER A 21 -22.48 16.81 -11.25
N ALA A 22 -22.32 15.87 -10.32
CA ALA A 22 -23.25 15.72 -9.19
C ALA A 22 -23.01 16.87 -8.19
N GLU A 23 -24.07 17.56 -7.77
CA GLU A 23 -23.95 18.51 -6.66
C GLU A 23 -23.76 17.76 -5.33
N PRO A 24 -22.91 18.26 -4.42
CA PRO A 24 -22.61 17.56 -3.18
C PRO A 24 -23.80 17.60 -2.22
N LEU A 25 -24.42 16.45 -1.99
CA LEU A 25 -25.42 16.23 -0.94
C LEU A 25 -24.77 15.53 0.26
N TRP A 26 -24.09 16.27 1.13
CA TRP A 26 -23.45 15.71 2.32
C TRP A 26 -24.33 15.89 3.57
N ARG A 27 -24.78 14.78 4.17
CA ARG A 27 -25.36 14.75 5.53
C ARG A 27 -25.00 13.43 6.23
N MET A 28 -24.27 13.51 7.35
CA MET A 28 -24.17 12.41 8.31
C MET A 28 -25.54 12.19 8.98
N GLY A 29 -26.08 10.97 8.94
CA GLY A 29 -27.50 10.73 9.24
C GLY A 29 -27.78 9.46 10.04
N THR A 30 -28.72 9.62 10.98
CA THR A 30 -29.69 8.68 11.59
C THR A 30 -29.85 7.34 10.85
N PRO A 31 -30.19 6.23 11.55
CA PRO A 31 -30.55 4.96 10.91
C PRO A 31 -31.50 5.16 9.73
N LEU A 32 -31.17 4.53 8.60
CA LEU A 32 -31.95 4.65 7.37
C LEU A 32 -33.09 3.64 7.41
N GLU A 33 -34.31 4.11 7.69
CA GLU A 33 -35.50 3.30 7.51
C GLU A 33 -36.09 3.54 6.12
N ASN A 34 -36.36 2.45 5.38
CA ASN A 34 -37.09 2.44 4.10
C ASN A 34 -36.33 2.92 2.85
N LEU A 35 -35.10 2.46 2.63
CA LEU A 35 -34.39 2.67 1.36
C LEU A 35 -35.14 2.03 0.18
N GLU A 36 -35.26 2.78 -0.92
CA GLU A 36 -35.92 2.36 -2.15
C GLU A 36 -35.02 1.47 -3.01
N GLU A 37 -35.61 0.50 -3.71
CA GLU A 37 -34.89 -0.29 -4.71
C GLU A 37 -34.97 0.37 -6.09
N ARG A 38 -33.87 0.32 -6.84
CA ARG A 38 -33.81 0.73 -8.24
C ARG A 38 -33.44 -0.46 -9.13
N ASP A 39 -34.07 -0.57 -10.29
CA ASP A 39 -33.65 -1.53 -11.32
C ASP A 39 -33.72 -0.90 -12.72
N PRO A 40 -32.75 -0.04 -13.06
CA PRO A 40 -32.73 0.62 -14.36
C PRO A 40 -32.48 -0.34 -15.53
N ILE A 41 -31.98 -1.56 -15.27
CA ILE A 41 -31.60 -2.53 -16.30
C ILE A 41 -32.71 -3.58 -16.53
N GLY A 42 -33.55 -3.83 -15.53
CA GLY A 42 -34.65 -4.80 -15.61
C GLY A 42 -34.15 -6.24 -15.43
N THR A 43 -33.34 -6.46 -14.40
CA THR A 43 -32.79 -7.79 -14.06
C THR A 43 -33.88 -8.79 -13.66
N PRO A 44 -33.84 -10.04 -14.15
CA PRO A 44 -34.87 -11.02 -13.84
C PRO A 44 -34.78 -11.56 -12.40
N ASN A 45 -33.58 -11.59 -11.82
CA ASN A 45 -33.35 -12.09 -10.47
C ASN A 45 -32.71 -11.02 -9.58
N SER A 46 -33.13 -10.97 -8.33
CA SER A 46 -32.53 -10.09 -7.32
C SER A 46 -32.74 -10.62 -5.90
N LEU A 47 -31.81 -10.25 -5.01
CA LEU A 47 -31.90 -10.44 -3.58
C LEU A 47 -31.44 -9.16 -2.88
N ALA A 48 -32.24 -8.68 -1.93
CA ALA A 48 -32.01 -7.40 -1.27
C ALA A 48 -31.79 -7.54 0.24
N SER A 49 -30.93 -6.68 0.78
CA SER A 49 -30.69 -6.48 2.21
C SER A 49 -31.13 -5.08 2.64
N GLU A 50 -30.56 -4.56 3.73
CA GLU A 50 -30.82 -3.20 4.21
C GLU A 50 -30.26 -2.17 3.25
N HIS A 51 -28.99 -2.30 2.86
CA HIS A 51 -28.27 -1.29 2.06
C HIS A 51 -28.04 -1.70 0.60
N PHE A 52 -28.18 -2.98 0.24
CA PHE A 52 -27.81 -3.49 -1.08
C PHE A 52 -28.93 -4.26 -1.78
N VAL A 53 -28.83 -4.34 -3.11
CA VAL A 53 -29.55 -5.31 -3.94
C VAL A 53 -28.58 -6.00 -4.89
N VAL A 54 -28.39 -7.31 -4.70
CA VAL A 54 -27.65 -8.17 -5.62
C VAL A 54 -28.57 -8.57 -6.76
N ARG A 55 -28.11 -8.42 -8.01
CA ARG A 55 -28.91 -8.63 -9.22
C ARG A 55 -28.17 -9.48 -10.23
N TRP A 56 -28.86 -10.44 -10.86
CA TRP A 56 -28.27 -11.32 -11.87
C TRP A 56 -29.32 -11.77 -12.89
N GLY A 57 -28.83 -12.27 -14.01
CA GLY A 57 -29.63 -12.78 -15.12
C GLY A 57 -29.79 -14.30 -15.11
N ASP A 58 -30.62 -14.80 -16.02
CA ASP A 58 -30.95 -16.23 -16.13
C ASP A 58 -29.82 -17.07 -16.77
N ASP A 59 -28.89 -16.44 -17.50
CA ASP A 59 -27.77 -17.12 -18.17
C ASP A 59 -26.59 -17.39 -17.23
N GLY A 60 -26.65 -16.91 -15.98
CA GLY A 60 -25.67 -17.19 -14.93
C GLY A 60 -26.34 -17.61 -13.63
N GLU A 61 -26.55 -18.92 -13.45
CA GLU A 61 -26.98 -19.45 -12.17
C GLU A 61 -25.85 -19.27 -11.14
N LEU A 62 -26.07 -18.37 -10.17
CA LEU A 62 -25.28 -18.38 -8.95
C LEU A 62 -25.51 -19.71 -8.22
N PRO A 63 -24.49 -20.32 -7.63
CA PRO A 63 -24.70 -21.49 -6.79
C PRO A 63 -25.73 -21.22 -5.69
N GLU A 64 -26.51 -22.23 -5.33
CA GLU A 64 -27.54 -22.11 -4.28
C GLU A 64 -26.97 -21.47 -3.00
N GLY A 65 -27.60 -20.38 -2.54
CA GLY A 65 -27.23 -19.63 -1.35
C GLY A 65 -26.02 -18.70 -1.48
N PHE A 66 -25.38 -18.64 -2.67
CA PHE A 66 -24.24 -17.76 -2.88
C PHE A 66 -24.62 -16.28 -2.97
N ASP A 67 -25.81 -15.98 -3.48
CA ASP A 67 -26.46 -14.67 -3.45
C ASP A 67 -26.57 -14.13 -2.02
N GLN A 68 -27.02 -14.96 -1.07
CA GLN A 68 -27.08 -14.57 0.35
C GLN A 68 -25.68 -14.34 0.93
N LEU A 69 -24.70 -15.21 0.63
CA LEU A 69 -23.32 -15.02 1.10
C LEU A 69 -22.69 -13.73 0.57
N LEU A 70 -22.98 -13.37 -0.69
CA LEU A 70 -22.51 -12.13 -1.28
C LEU A 70 -23.13 -10.92 -0.60
N LEU A 71 -24.44 -10.99 -0.32
CA LEU A 71 -25.19 -9.96 0.35
C LEU A 71 -24.71 -9.75 1.79
N ASP A 72 -24.43 -10.83 2.52
CA ASP A 72 -23.88 -10.80 3.88
C ASP A 72 -22.49 -10.12 3.91
N ASP A 73 -21.62 -10.43 2.94
CA ASP A 73 -20.30 -9.81 2.84
C ASP A 73 -20.37 -8.30 2.49
N LEU A 74 -21.34 -7.90 1.67
CA LEU A 74 -21.61 -6.49 1.34
C LEU A 74 -22.07 -5.72 2.58
N GLU A 75 -23.02 -6.27 3.35
CA GLU A 75 -23.48 -5.67 4.60
C GLU A 75 -22.36 -5.61 5.65
N ALA A 76 -21.50 -6.63 5.72
CA ALA A 76 -20.31 -6.58 6.57
C ALA A 76 -19.36 -5.45 6.15
N SER A 77 -19.22 -5.20 4.85
CA SER A 77 -18.40 -4.10 4.31
C SER A 77 -19.00 -2.74 4.59
N TRP A 78 -20.33 -2.60 4.52
CA TRP A 78 -21.01 -1.39 4.96
C TRP A 78 -20.81 -1.13 6.45
N ALA A 79 -21.07 -2.12 7.30
CA ALA A 79 -20.91 -2.01 8.74
C ALA A 79 -19.47 -1.64 9.15
N TYR A 80 -18.48 -2.15 8.42
CA TYR A 80 -17.10 -1.77 8.66
C TYR A 80 -16.80 -0.35 8.13
N GLN A 81 -16.92 -0.12 6.82
CA GLN A 81 -16.41 1.11 6.22
C GLN A 81 -17.20 2.35 6.65
N ILE A 82 -18.54 2.25 6.74
CA ILE A 82 -19.42 3.35 7.14
C ILE A 82 -19.51 3.45 8.66
N ASP A 83 -19.99 2.40 9.34
CA ASP A 83 -20.36 2.52 10.74
C ASP A 83 -19.15 2.47 11.69
N THR A 84 -18.10 1.74 11.31
CA THR A 84 -16.89 1.56 12.14
C THR A 84 -15.78 2.54 11.75
N ALA A 85 -15.40 2.59 10.47
CA ALA A 85 -14.34 3.45 9.96
C ALA A 85 -14.80 4.88 9.66
N GLY A 86 -16.10 5.16 9.77
CA GLY A 86 -16.66 6.52 9.71
C GLY A 86 -16.63 7.15 8.32
N TRP A 87 -16.56 6.34 7.25
CA TRP A 87 -16.65 6.87 5.89
C TRP A 87 -18.04 7.43 5.62
N GLU A 88 -18.09 8.52 4.85
CA GLU A 88 -19.35 9.02 4.36
C GLU A 88 -19.99 8.02 3.40
N ARG A 89 -21.32 7.92 3.47
CA ARG A 89 -22.09 6.99 2.63
C ARG A 89 -21.93 7.32 1.14
N PRO A 90 -21.99 6.31 0.25
CA PRO A 90 -21.97 6.57 -1.19
C PRO A 90 -23.12 7.49 -1.60
N VAL A 91 -22.89 8.37 -2.58
CA VAL A 91 -23.89 9.34 -3.04
C VAL A 91 -25.22 8.67 -3.44
N GLY A 92 -26.34 9.19 -2.94
CA GLY A 92 -27.69 8.69 -3.23
C GLY A 92 -28.11 7.43 -2.47
N THR A 93 -27.26 6.89 -1.59
CA THR A 93 -27.61 5.78 -0.69
C THR A 93 -28.36 6.21 0.57
N ASP A 94 -28.66 7.51 0.71
CA ASP A 94 -29.62 8.06 1.67
C ASP A 94 -31.08 7.84 1.25
N VAL A 95 -31.31 7.58 -0.04
CA VAL A 95 -32.64 7.32 -0.62
C VAL A 95 -32.77 5.89 -1.11
N TYR A 96 -31.71 5.34 -1.68
CA TYR A 96 -31.77 4.06 -2.39
C TYR A 96 -30.81 3.03 -1.84
N LYS A 97 -31.16 1.76 -1.98
CA LYS A 97 -30.20 0.67 -1.88
C LYS A 97 -29.21 0.72 -3.05
N MET A 98 -27.98 0.32 -2.80
CA MET A 98 -26.95 0.25 -3.83
C MET A 98 -27.08 -1.05 -4.63
N ASN A 99 -27.02 -0.96 -5.96
CA ASN A 99 -27.08 -2.14 -6.81
C ASN A 99 -25.71 -2.80 -6.93
N VAL A 100 -25.72 -4.13 -6.89
CA VAL A 100 -24.56 -4.98 -7.18
C VAL A 100 -24.96 -5.99 -8.25
N TYR A 101 -24.40 -5.87 -9.44
CA TYR A 101 -24.71 -6.76 -10.56
C TYR A 101 -23.68 -7.87 -10.69
N VAL A 102 -24.14 -9.08 -10.99
CA VAL A 102 -23.28 -10.14 -11.50
C VAL A 102 -23.23 -10.01 -13.02
N GLY A 103 -22.10 -9.55 -13.55
CA GLY A 103 -21.93 -9.22 -14.96
C GLY A 103 -22.09 -10.42 -15.89
N ASN A 104 -22.38 -10.18 -17.17
CA ASN A 104 -22.51 -11.20 -18.22
C ASN A 104 -23.56 -12.31 -17.98
N THR A 105 -24.51 -12.11 -17.07
CA THR A 105 -25.51 -13.14 -16.72
C THR A 105 -26.83 -13.02 -17.50
N PHE A 106 -27.00 -12.01 -18.36
CA PHE A 106 -28.12 -11.88 -19.31
C PHE A 106 -27.85 -10.87 -20.43
N GLU A 107 -28.63 -10.95 -21.51
CA GLU A 107 -28.63 -9.98 -22.60
C GLU A 107 -29.08 -8.59 -22.14
N GLY A 108 -28.28 -7.55 -22.45
CA GLY A 108 -28.56 -6.16 -22.06
C GLY A 108 -28.10 -5.80 -20.64
N GLY A 109 -27.56 -6.76 -19.90
CA GLY A 109 -26.95 -6.55 -18.59
C GLY A 109 -25.59 -5.86 -18.63
N ARG A 110 -25.01 -5.63 -17.45
CA ARG A 110 -23.63 -5.15 -17.32
C ARG A 110 -22.65 -6.20 -17.83
N THR A 111 -21.68 -5.74 -18.61
CA THR A 111 -20.62 -6.58 -19.12
C THR A 111 -19.34 -6.40 -18.32
N ILE A 112 -18.56 -7.46 -18.18
CA ILE A 112 -17.23 -7.42 -17.56
C ILE A 112 -16.33 -8.45 -18.26
N SER A 113 -15.14 -8.04 -18.70
CA SER A 113 -14.25 -8.90 -19.51
C SER A 113 -12.99 -9.35 -18.78
N PHE A 114 -12.92 -9.09 -17.47
CA PHE A 114 -11.80 -9.43 -16.61
C PHE A 114 -12.31 -10.11 -15.32
N SER A 115 -11.41 -10.79 -14.62
CA SER A 115 -11.70 -11.30 -13.27
C SER A 115 -11.66 -10.13 -12.31
N GLY A 116 -12.67 -9.94 -11.46
CA GLY A 116 -12.69 -8.95 -10.39
C GLY A 116 -14.02 -8.23 -10.36
N GLY A 117 -13.97 -6.91 -10.20
CA GLY A 117 -15.14 -6.06 -10.26
C GLY A 117 -14.82 -4.68 -10.83
N TYR A 118 -15.87 -3.88 -11.00
CA TYR A 118 -15.70 -2.45 -11.14
C TYR A 118 -16.88 -1.75 -10.48
N THR A 119 -16.63 -0.50 -10.14
CA THR A 119 -17.67 0.42 -9.66
C THR A 119 -17.81 1.57 -10.64
N TRP A 120 -19.05 1.98 -10.90
CA TRP A 120 -19.34 3.11 -11.76
C TRP A 120 -20.66 3.79 -11.36
N LEU A 121 -20.97 4.95 -11.93
CA LEU A 121 -22.17 5.74 -11.59
C LEU A 121 -23.33 5.52 -12.57
N GLN A 122 -24.45 4.97 -12.09
CA GLN A 122 -25.73 4.94 -12.82
C GLN A 122 -26.65 6.04 -12.28
N ASP A 123 -26.95 7.03 -13.12
CA ASP A 123 -27.81 8.17 -12.75
C ASP A 123 -27.36 8.88 -11.45
N GLY A 124 -26.04 8.99 -11.29
CA GLY A 124 -25.42 9.69 -10.16
C GLY A 124 -25.35 8.87 -8.87
N VAL A 125 -25.66 7.58 -8.89
CA VAL A 125 -25.45 6.69 -7.73
C VAL A 125 -24.55 5.53 -8.14
N PRO A 126 -23.59 5.16 -7.28
CA PRO A 126 -22.69 4.06 -7.58
C PRO A 126 -23.44 2.74 -7.67
N GLU A 127 -22.94 1.87 -8.55
CA GLU A 127 -23.27 0.45 -8.57
C GLU A 127 -22.01 -0.35 -8.80
N ILE A 128 -21.96 -1.54 -8.21
CA ILE A 128 -20.85 -2.48 -8.33
C ILE A 128 -21.22 -3.51 -9.39
N VAL A 129 -20.26 -3.92 -10.20
CA VAL A 129 -20.38 -5.04 -11.13
C VAL A 129 -19.30 -6.06 -10.83
N LEU A 130 -19.68 -7.28 -10.52
CA LEU A 130 -18.77 -8.37 -10.17
C LEU A 130 -18.70 -9.40 -11.29
N SER A 131 -17.50 -9.92 -11.55
CA SER A 131 -17.25 -10.98 -12.51
C SER A 131 -17.77 -12.32 -11.99
N PRO A 132 -18.61 -13.05 -12.76
CA PRO A 132 -19.00 -14.42 -12.41
C PRO A 132 -17.80 -15.33 -12.14
N ASP A 133 -16.71 -15.15 -12.90
CA ASP A 133 -15.50 -15.96 -12.78
C ASP A 133 -14.81 -15.76 -11.43
N SER A 134 -14.77 -14.52 -10.93
CA SER A 134 -14.23 -14.22 -9.59
C SER A 134 -15.12 -14.80 -8.51
N LEU A 135 -16.44 -14.64 -8.62
CA LEU A 135 -17.39 -15.21 -7.67
C LEU A 135 -17.27 -16.74 -7.60
N GLN A 136 -17.11 -17.39 -8.76
CA GLN A 136 -16.90 -18.83 -8.85
C GLN A 136 -15.54 -19.26 -8.26
N THR A 137 -14.49 -18.47 -8.50
CA THR A 137 -13.15 -18.71 -7.95
C THR A 137 -13.13 -18.58 -6.42
N TYR A 138 -13.84 -17.59 -5.88
CA TYR A 138 -13.87 -17.30 -4.45
C TYR A 138 -14.99 -18.03 -3.69
N ARG A 139 -15.75 -18.89 -4.36
CA ARG A 139 -16.85 -19.65 -3.73
C ARG A 139 -16.43 -20.40 -2.46
N GLY A 140 -15.23 -20.98 -2.46
CA GLY A 140 -14.70 -21.73 -1.31
C GLY A 140 -13.96 -20.89 -0.27
N SER A 141 -13.75 -19.59 -0.54
CA SER A 141 -12.96 -18.69 0.31
C SER A 141 -13.78 -17.48 0.70
N GLY A 142 -14.41 -17.54 1.87
CA GLY A 142 -15.14 -16.39 2.43
C GLY A 142 -14.27 -15.14 2.51
N ARG A 143 -12.99 -15.29 2.89
CA ARG A 143 -12.01 -14.19 2.98
C ARG A 143 -11.77 -13.50 1.63
N ALA A 144 -11.57 -14.28 0.56
CA ALA A 144 -11.35 -13.69 -0.76
C ALA A 144 -12.61 -13.00 -1.31
N ARG A 145 -13.79 -13.55 -1.03
CA ARG A 145 -15.08 -12.96 -1.44
C ARG A 145 -15.35 -11.63 -0.72
N ILE A 146 -15.24 -11.60 0.62
CA ILE A 146 -15.45 -10.37 1.39
C ILE A 146 -14.42 -9.30 1.00
N ARG A 147 -13.19 -9.69 0.70
CA ARG A 147 -12.16 -8.76 0.24
C ARG A 147 -12.51 -8.13 -1.09
N LEU A 148 -12.93 -8.92 -2.08
CA LEU A 148 -13.37 -8.40 -3.38
C LEU A 148 -14.50 -7.38 -3.20
N VAL A 149 -15.56 -7.72 -2.45
CA VAL A 149 -16.68 -6.79 -2.29
C VAL A 149 -16.32 -5.57 -1.46
N SER A 150 -15.43 -5.70 -0.48
CA SER A 150 -14.96 -4.57 0.32
C SER A 150 -14.14 -3.60 -0.53
N HIS A 151 -13.27 -4.13 -1.40
CA HIS A 151 -12.49 -3.36 -2.37
C HIS A 151 -13.42 -2.56 -3.31
N GLU A 152 -14.36 -3.23 -3.98
CA GLU A 152 -15.32 -2.56 -4.86
C GLU A 152 -16.28 -1.62 -4.10
N PHE A 153 -16.63 -1.94 -2.86
CA PHE A 153 -17.44 -1.03 -2.06
C PHE A 153 -16.69 0.25 -1.70
N ASN A 154 -15.38 0.17 -1.44
CA ASN A 154 -14.58 1.35 -1.16
C ASN A 154 -14.53 2.30 -2.39
N HIS A 155 -14.48 1.74 -3.59
CA HIS A 155 -14.63 2.47 -4.83
C HIS A 155 -15.95 3.26 -4.92
N ALA A 156 -17.06 2.71 -4.41
CA ALA A 156 -18.33 3.43 -4.35
C ALA A 156 -18.28 4.66 -3.43
N LEU A 157 -17.46 4.62 -2.38
CA LEU A 157 -17.21 5.75 -1.47
C LEU A 157 -16.32 6.82 -2.12
N GLN A 158 -15.38 6.39 -2.96
CA GLN A 158 -14.42 7.28 -3.62
C GLN A 158 -15.02 7.99 -4.86
N ILE A 159 -15.77 7.28 -5.71
CA ILE A 159 -16.21 7.78 -7.04
C ILE A 159 -17.17 8.98 -6.98
N GLY A 160 -17.83 9.21 -5.85
CA GLY A 160 -18.70 10.37 -5.64
C GLY A 160 -17.97 11.65 -5.23
N ARG A 161 -16.65 11.61 -5.02
CA ARG A 161 -15.88 12.73 -4.48
C ARG A 161 -15.28 13.59 -5.61
N PRO A 162 -15.39 14.94 -5.54
CA PRO A 162 -14.94 15.81 -6.63
C PRO A 162 -13.42 15.78 -6.84
N GLY A 163 -12.99 15.57 -8.09
CA GLY A 163 -11.64 15.96 -8.55
C GLY A 163 -10.57 14.86 -8.59
N LEU A 164 -10.82 13.69 -7.98
CA LEU A 164 -9.80 12.65 -7.84
C LEU A 164 -9.91 11.50 -8.85
N TYR A 165 -11.10 11.24 -9.39
CA TYR A 165 -11.33 10.09 -10.27
C TYR A 165 -10.89 10.34 -11.74
N GLU A 166 -10.76 11.59 -12.14
CA GLU A 166 -10.38 11.96 -13.52
C GLU A 166 -8.86 12.08 -13.73
N ASP A 167 -8.09 12.12 -12.65
CA ASP A 167 -6.64 12.24 -12.71
C ASP A 167 -5.96 10.86 -12.70
N GLN A 168 -5.29 10.51 -13.81
CA GLN A 168 -4.55 9.25 -13.91
C GLN A 168 -3.40 9.18 -12.90
N ASP A 169 -2.89 10.33 -12.42
CA ASP A 169 -1.83 10.36 -11.42
C ASP A 169 -2.36 9.94 -10.04
N ALA A 170 -3.68 10.08 -9.78
CA ALA A 170 -4.33 9.61 -8.55
C ALA A 170 -4.81 8.15 -8.63
N ALA A 171 -4.86 7.56 -9.84
CA ALA A 171 -5.45 6.23 -10.06
C ALA A 171 -4.77 5.12 -9.24
N PHE A 172 -3.46 5.20 -9.02
CA PHE A 172 -2.78 4.22 -8.16
C PHE A 172 -3.26 4.30 -6.71
N TYR A 173 -3.52 5.52 -6.20
CA TYR A 173 -3.93 5.73 -4.81
C TYR A 173 -5.39 5.29 -4.59
N TYR A 174 -6.23 5.45 -5.62
CA TYR A 174 -7.59 4.94 -5.67
C TYR A 174 -7.64 3.41 -5.43
N GLU A 175 -6.91 2.64 -6.23
CA GLU A 175 -6.79 1.18 -6.09
C GLU A 175 -6.10 0.79 -4.77
N ALA A 176 -5.06 1.54 -4.36
CA ALA A 176 -4.28 1.22 -3.18
C ALA A 176 -5.09 1.37 -1.90
N THR A 177 -5.90 2.42 -1.81
CA THR A 177 -6.77 2.64 -0.65
C THR A 177 -7.95 1.68 -0.64
N ALA A 178 -8.49 1.26 -1.79
CA ALA A 178 -9.49 0.21 -1.84
C ALA A 178 -8.94 -1.15 -1.39
N ASN A 179 -7.72 -1.50 -1.81
CA ASN A 179 -7.05 -2.73 -1.37
C ASN A 179 -6.67 -2.68 0.12
N TRP A 180 -6.17 -1.54 0.60
CA TRP A 180 -5.92 -1.30 2.03
C TRP A 180 -7.20 -1.45 2.85
N MET A 181 -8.31 -0.84 2.44
CA MET A 181 -9.58 -0.92 3.18
C MET A 181 -10.08 -2.37 3.28
N ALA A 182 -9.95 -3.12 2.19
CA ALA A 182 -10.33 -4.53 2.18
C ALA A 182 -9.46 -5.36 3.14
N ALA A 183 -8.16 -5.07 3.23
CA ALA A 183 -7.26 -5.67 4.20
C ALA A 183 -7.59 -5.26 5.65
N GLN A 184 -7.94 -4.00 5.88
CA GLN A 184 -8.36 -3.49 7.19
C GLN A 184 -9.59 -4.24 7.72
N GLN A 185 -10.59 -4.47 6.86
CA GLN A 185 -11.80 -5.20 7.23
C GLN A 185 -11.55 -6.69 7.49
N THR A 186 -10.64 -7.30 6.74
CA THR A 186 -10.38 -8.76 6.79
C THR A 186 -9.22 -9.15 7.68
N GLU A 187 -8.55 -8.15 8.28
CA GLU A 187 -7.27 -8.30 8.97
C GLU A 187 -6.26 -9.09 8.11
N ASP A 188 -6.25 -8.82 6.79
CA ASP A 188 -5.46 -9.55 5.79
C ASP A 188 -4.48 -8.66 5.02
N VAL A 189 -3.38 -8.31 5.66
CA VAL A 189 -2.31 -7.57 4.99
C VAL A 189 -1.37 -8.46 4.17
N GLU A 190 -1.48 -9.79 4.29
CA GLU A 190 -0.59 -10.74 3.60
C GLU A 190 -0.65 -10.56 2.10
N GLU A 191 -1.82 -10.26 1.57
CA GLU A 191 -2.06 -10.35 0.14
C GLU A 191 -1.50 -9.16 -0.67
N PHE A 192 -1.35 -7.99 -0.04
CA PHE A 192 -0.46 -6.94 -0.60
C PHE A 192 1.00 -7.09 -0.14
N ALA A 193 1.27 -7.80 0.95
CA ALA A 193 2.64 -8.12 1.34
C ALA A 193 3.31 -9.11 0.36
N GLU A 194 2.53 -10.01 -0.27
CA GLU A 194 3.00 -11.08 -1.18
C GLU A 194 3.98 -10.59 -2.25
N TRP A 195 3.86 -9.33 -2.66
CA TRP A 195 4.78 -8.71 -3.62
C TRP A 195 5.90 -7.99 -2.89
N GLY A 196 6.80 -8.79 -2.30
CA GLY A 196 7.93 -8.28 -1.52
C GLY A 196 8.83 -7.27 -2.23
N ALA A 197 8.72 -7.10 -3.55
CA ALA A 197 9.37 -5.99 -4.25
C ALA A 197 9.04 -4.62 -3.65
N PHE A 198 7.83 -4.38 -3.14
CA PHE A 198 7.44 -3.10 -2.52
C PHE A 198 8.01 -2.92 -1.13
N LEU A 199 8.26 -4.02 -0.40
CA LEU A 199 9.02 -4.00 0.85
C LEU A 199 10.45 -3.52 0.62
N LEU A 200 11.06 -4.02 -0.46
CA LEU A 200 12.45 -3.71 -0.78
C LEU A 200 12.58 -2.34 -1.43
N HIS A 201 11.60 -1.92 -2.22
CA HIS A 201 11.61 -0.67 -2.98
C HIS A 201 10.41 0.21 -2.60
N PRO A 202 10.41 0.90 -1.43
CA PRO A 202 9.33 1.75 -0.96
C PRO A 202 8.96 2.86 -1.97
N ARG A 203 9.91 3.29 -2.80
CA ARG A 203 9.66 4.19 -3.94
C ARG A 203 8.55 3.69 -4.89
N PHE A 204 8.37 2.38 -5.01
CA PHE A 204 7.34 1.80 -5.87
C PHE A 204 5.94 2.17 -5.40
N ALA A 205 5.75 2.46 -4.11
CA ALA A 205 4.48 2.96 -3.60
C ALA A 205 4.20 4.42 -4.01
N ILE A 206 5.24 5.24 -4.20
CA ILE A 206 5.11 6.71 -4.32
C ILE A 206 5.41 7.26 -5.72
N ASP A 207 6.46 6.81 -6.38
CA ASP A 207 7.07 7.51 -7.52
C ASP A 207 7.39 6.57 -8.67
N THR A 208 6.41 5.75 -9.07
CA THR A 208 6.59 4.81 -10.20
C THR A 208 5.40 4.84 -11.14
N PHE A 209 5.58 5.46 -12.30
CA PHE A 209 4.58 5.45 -13.37
C PHE A 209 4.94 4.36 -14.39
N GLU A 210 4.18 3.26 -14.42
CA GLU A 210 4.20 2.30 -15.52
C GLU A 210 2.78 1.98 -16.00
N ASP A 211 2.68 1.61 -17.27
CA ASP A 211 1.43 1.16 -17.89
C ASP A 211 0.85 -0.04 -17.13
N PHE A 212 -0.42 0.03 -16.74
CA PHE A 212 -1.15 -1.02 -16.02
C PHE A 212 -1.12 -2.38 -16.72
N SER A 213 -0.92 -2.39 -18.03
CA SER A 213 -0.84 -3.62 -18.83
C SER A 213 0.53 -4.30 -18.80
N ALA A 214 1.55 -3.66 -18.23
CA ALA A 214 2.89 -4.23 -18.15
C ALA A 214 2.92 -5.41 -17.16
N GLN A 215 3.55 -6.54 -17.55
CA GLN A 215 3.81 -7.63 -16.60
C GLN A 215 5.08 -7.34 -15.79
N SER A 216 5.11 -6.20 -15.09
CA SER A 216 6.22 -5.78 -14.24
C SER A 216 5.77 -5.67 -12.79
N PRO A 217 6.68 -5.80 -11.80
CA PRO A 217 6.36 -5.49 -10.41
C PRO A 217 5.76 -4.09 -10.23
N ARG A 218 6.11 -3.16 -11.13
CA ARG A 218 5.65 -1.77 -11.09
C ARG A 218 4.19 -1.63 -11.53
N ALA A 219 3.67 -2.50 -12.40
CA ALA A 219 2.23 -2.55 -12.69
C ALA A 219 1.41 -2.98 -11.47
N GLY A 220 2.02 -3.72 -10.54
CA GLY A 220 1.43 -4.03 -9.23
C GLY A 220 1.25 -2.81 -8.33
N ARG A 221 1.83 -1.64 -8.66
CA ARG A 221 1.81 -0.45 -7.81
C ARG A 221 0.43 -0.09 -7.30
N GLN A 222 -0.58 -0.15 -8.16
CA GLN A 222 -1.94 0.25 -7.81
C GLN A 222 -2.50 -0.56 -6.62
N TYR A 223 -2.10 -1.82 -6.45
CA TYR A 223 -2.53 -2.62 -5.30
C TYR A 223 -1.50 -2.58 -4.16
N GLN A 224 -0.21 -2.53 -4.49
CA GLN A 224 0.87 -2.67 -3.51
C GLN A 224 1.30 -1.36 -2.84
N ALA A 225 0.94 -0.22 -3.41
CA ALA A 225 1.01 1.04 -2.69
C ALA A 225 0.09 1.05 -1.44
N ALA A 226 -0.82 0.08 -1.30
CA ALA A 226 -1.59 -0.15 -0.06
C ALA A 226 -0.69 -0.32 1.17
N MET A 227 0.55 -0.77 1.01
CA MET A 227 1.54 -0.84 2.10
C MET A 227 1.90 0.53 2.66
N PHE A 228 2.04 1.54 1.81
CA PHE A 228 2.25 2.91 2.26
C PHE A 228 1.00 3.44 2.97
N VAL A 229 -0.19 3.18 2.41
CA VAL A 229 -1.47 3.53 3.05
C VAL A 229 -1.60 2.85 4.43
N GLN A 230 -1.20 1.57 4.54
CA GLN A 230 -1.19 0.81 5.78
C GLN A 230 -0.27 1.47 6.81
N HIS A 231 0.95 1.82 6.42
CA HIS A 231 1.88 2.51 7.30
C HIS A 231 1.30 3.86 7.79
N VAL A 232 0.70 4.65 6.89
CA VAL A 232 0.03 5.90 7.26
C VAL A 232 -1.09 5.62 8.27
N SER A 233 -1.92 4.60 8.06
CA SER A 233 -3.00 4.28 8.99
C SER A 233 -2.50 3.77 10.35
N ASP A 234 -1.39 3.03 10.38
CA ASP A 234 -0.82 2.46 11.60
C ASP A 234 -0.21 3.54 12.50
N HIS A 235 0.41 4.58 11.92
CA HIS A 235 1.16 5.60 12.64
C HIS A 235 0.36 6.89 12.86
N TYR A 236 -0.48 7.25 11.90
CA TYR A 236 -1.22 8.53 11.91
C TYR A 236 -2.74 8.34 11.99
N GLY A 237 -3.21 7.09 11.95
CA GLY A 237 -4.61 6.73 12.10
C GLY A 237 -5.38 6.60 10.78
N VAL A 238 -6.36 5.70 10.78
CA VAL A 238 -7.31 5.46 9.67
C VAL A 238 -8.00 6.75 9.21
N ASP A 239 -8.26 7.68 10.14
CA ASP A 239 -8.91 8.95 9.85
C ASP A 239 -8.11 9.83 8.88
N LEU A 240 -6.77 9.79 8.91
CA LEU A 240 -5.96 10.59 7.99
C LEU A 240 -6.12 10.12 6.54
N VAL A 241 -6.19 8.80 6.32
CA VAL A 241 -6.44 8.21 5.00
C VAL A 241 -7.85 8.54 4.52
N ARG A 242 -8.84 8.54 5.40
CA ARG A 242 -10.21 8.95 5.05
C ARG A 242 -10.29 10.44 4.70
N GLN A 243 -9.69 11.30 5.53
CA GLN A 243 -9.67 12.75 5.30
C GLN A 243 -8.94 13.13 4.01
N SER A 244 -7.91 12.37 3.61
CA SER A 244 -7.23 12.58 2.32
C SER A 244 -8.14 12.38 1.11
N TRP A 245 -9.29 11.74 1.28
CA TRP A 245 -10.34 11.69 0.26
C TRP A 245 -11.44 12.74 0.48
N ASP A 246 -11.88 12.93 1.72
CA ASP A 246 -13.00 13.84 2.03
C ASP A 246 -12.62 15.31 1.82
N GLU A 247 -11.36 15.68 2.08
CA GLU A 247 -10.89 17.06 2.10
C GLU A 247 -9.98 17.43 0.91
N ALA A 248 -9.40 16.44 0.23
CA ALA A 248 -8.70 16.67 -1.03
C ALA A 248 -9.72 17.00 -2.13
N THR A 249 -10.00 18.30 -2.27
CA THR A 249 -10.93 18.81 -3.29
C THR A 249 -10.16 19.37 -4.49
N GLY A 250 -10.71 19.18 -5.69
CA GLY A 250 -10.13 19.73 -6.92
C GLY A 250 -8.97 18.88 -7.44
N SER A 251 -7.84 19.52 -7.78
CA SER A 251 -6.68 18.85 -8.40
C SER A 251 -5.57 18.50 -7.41
N VAL A 252 -5.85 18.51 -6.09
CA VAL A 252 -4.86 18.16 -5.08
C VAL A 252 -4.88 16.64 -4.94
N LEU A 253 -3.76 15.99 -5.24
CA LEU A 253 -3.64 14.55 -5.05
C LEU A 253 -3.75 14.22 -3.55
N PRO A 254 -4.31 13.07 -3.15
CA PRO A 254 -4.46 12.74 -1.72
C PRO A 254 -3.14 12.73 -0.95
N LEU A 255 -2.04 12.36 -1.61
CA LEU A 255 -0.70 12.45 -1.01
C LEU A 255 -0.25 13.91 -0.78
N ASP A 256 -0.54 14.81 -1.72
CA ASP A 256 -0.25 16.24 -1.56
C ASP A 256 -1.10 16.85 -0.45
N TRP A 257 -2.32 16.34 -0.25
CA TRP A 257 -3.15 16.73 0.87
C TRP A 257 -2.57 16.22 2.19
N ILE A 258 -2.10 14.97 2.26
CA ILE A 258 -1.44 14.43 3.46
C ILE A 258 -0.23 15.28 3.85
N ASP A 259 0.59 15.68 2.88
CA ASP A 259 1.73 16.60 3.09
C ASP A 259 1.30 17.94 3.74
N GLN A 260 0.13 18.44 3.38
CA GLN A 260 -0.40 19.71 3.90
C GLN A 260 -1.13 19.58 5.24
N ALA A 261 -1.74 18.42 5.49
CA ALA A 261 -2.63 18.19 6.63
C ALA A 261 -1.90 17.73 7.89
N THR A 262 -0.70 17.16 7.73
CA THR A 262 0.12 16.66 8.84
C THR A 262 1.09 17.75 9.33
N GLU A 263 1.42 17.74 10.62
CA GLU A 263 2.46 18.64 11.16
C GLU A 263 3.86 18.24 10.66
N GLU A 264 4.01 16.96 10.28
CA GLU A 264 5.19 16.38 9.70
C GLU A 264 5.13 16.51 8.17
N PRO A 265 6.14 17.11 7.51
CA PRO A 265 6.23 17.06 6.05
C PRO A 265 6.09 15.62 5.54
N PHE A 266 5.48 15.42 4.37
CA PHE A 266 5.39 14.11 3.70
C PHE A 266 6.76 13.42 3.57
N ARG A 267 7.82 14.23 3.45
CA ARG A 267 9.21 13.78 3.51
C ARG A 267 9.47 12.90 4.75
N ASP A 268 9.03 13.34 5.93
CA ASP A 268 9.30 12.69 7.20
C ASP A 268 8.46 11.40 7.32
N ILE A 269 7.20 11.43 6.90
CA ILE A 269 6.32 10.25 6.78
C ILE A 269 6.97 9.20 5.86
N PHE A 270 7.52 9.64 4.72
CA PHE A 270 8.17 8.72 3.79
C PHE A 270 9.48 8.14 4.35
N VAL A 271 10.24 8.93 5.10
CA VAL A 271 11.46 8.45 5.77
C VAL A 271 11.12 7.43 6.83
N ASP A 272 10.10 7.67 7.66
CA ASP A 272 9.63 6.71 8.66
C ASP A 272 9.14 5.42 7.99
N PHE A 273 8.37 5.53 6.90
CA PHE A 273 8.00 4.39 6.07
C PHE A 273 9.21 3.58 5.60
N ALA A 274 10.23 4.25 5.05
CA ALA A 274 11.44 3.59 4.58
C ALA A 274 12.24 2.93 5.72
N VAL A 275 12.35 3.57 6.88
CA VAL A 275 13.05 3.05 8.07
C VAL A 275 12.32 1.83 8.64
N THR A 276 11.00 1.91 8.76
CA THR A 276 10.14 0.80 9.22
C THR A 276 10.35 -0.43 8.32
N HIS A 277 10.33 -0.22 6.99
CA HIS A 277 10.54 -1.27 6.00
C HIS A 277 11.95 -1.85 6.01
N ALA A 278 12.96 -0.99 6.23
CA ALA A 278 14.35 -1.40 6.32
C ALA A 278 14.60 -2.36 7.49
N THR A 279 14.06 -1.98 8.65
CA THR A 279 14.27 -2.64 9.94
C THR A 279 13.31 -3.80 10.17
N GLY A 280 12.20 -3.84 9.44
CA GLY A 280 11.13 -4.81 9.64
C GLY A 280 10.27 -4.52 10.88
N ASP A 281 10.35 -3.30 11.44
CA ASP A 281 9.60 -2.87 12.63
C ASP A 281 8.11 -2.61 12.31
N HIS A 282 7.42 -3.65 11.84
CA HIS A 282 6.02 -3.57 11.47
C HIS A 282 5.14 -4.25 12.51
N ILE A 283 3.96 -3.66 12.76
CA ILE A 283 2.85 -4.34 13.46
C ILE A 283 2.51 -5.68 12.78
N HIS A 284 2.72 -5.75 11.45
CA HIS A 284 2.46 -6.93 10.63
C HIS A 284 3.73 -7.65 10.14
N ALA A 285 4.81 -7.64 10.93
CA ALA A 285 6.12 -8.15 10.52
C ALA A 285 6.09 -9.57 9.92
N SER A 286 5.26 -10.50 10.43
CA SER A 286 5.18 -11.87 9.92
C SER A 286 4.65 -11.95 8.48
N ALA A 287 3.66 -11.12 8.13
CA ALA A 287 3.08 -11.07 6.79
C ALA A 287 4.10 -10.52 5.78
N TYR A 288 4.80 -9.46 6.18
CA TYR A 288 5.84 -8.83 5.37
C TYR A 288 7.07 -9.72 5.18
N ALA A 289 7.53 -10.42 6.22
CA ALA A 289 8.64 -11.36 6.09
C ALA A 289 8.33 -12.47 5.07
N SER A 290 7.11 -13.02 5.10
CA SER A 290 6.64 -13.98 4.10
C SER A 290 6.67 -13.39 2.69
N GLY A 291 6.17 -12.16 2.52
CA GLY A 291 6.17 -11.42 1.27
C GLY A 291 7.57 -11.13 0.70
N ALA A 292 8.50 -10.66 1.53
CA ALA A 292 9.88 -10.34 1.15
C ALA A 292 10.59 -11.54 0.53
N SER A 293 10.37 -12.74 1.08
CA SER A 293 10.93 -13.99 0.57
C SER A 293 10.50 -14.30 -0.88
N GLN A 294 9.28 -13.90 -1.25
CA GLN A 294 8.75 -14.05 -2.61
C GLN A 294 9.26 -12.95 -3.53
N GLY A 295 9.36 -11.71 -3.03
CA GLY A 295 9.85 -10.54 -3.75
C GLY A 295 11.26 -10.72 -4.33
N ALA A 296 12.14 -11.42 -3.60
CA ALA A 296 13.49 -11.76 -4.05
C ALA A 296 13.51 -12.54 -5.39
N PHE A 297 12.41 -13.19 -5.76
CA PHE A 297 12.28 -13.94 -7.01
C PHE A 297 12.15 -13.05 -8.26
N PHE A 298 11.67 -11.81 -8.11
CA PHE A 298 11.38 -10.91 -9.25
C PHE A 298 12.61 -10.19 -9.83
N GLY A 299 13.83 -10.62 -9.49
CA GLY A 299 15.05 -10.23 -10.21
C GLY A 299 15.46 -8.75 -10.09
N GLY A 300 14.81 -7.99 -9.20
CA GLY A 300 15.10 -6.58 -8.92
C GLY A 300 15.68 -6.33 -7.53
N ALA A 301 16.12 -7.38 -6.81
CA ALA A 301 16.94 -7.25 -5.62
C ALA A 301 18.38 -6.84 -6.01
N GLU A 302 18.50 -5.74 -6.74
CA GLU A 302 19.73 -4.94 -6.72
C GLU A 302 19.94 -4.59 -5.25
N ALA A 303 21.13 -4.85 -4.71
CA ALA A 303 21.36 -4.95 -3.27
C ALA A 303 21.10 -3.61 -2.57
N ILE A 304 19.85 -3.40 -2.16
CA ILE A 304 19.42 -2.29 -1.31
C ILE A 304 20.07 -2.45 0.06
N THR A 305 20.27 -3.70 0.51
CA THR A 305 20.91 -4.03 1.78
C THR A 305 22.34 -4.52 1.60
N ALA A 306 23.28 -3.85 2.26
CA ALA A 306 24.67 -4.29 2.39
C ALA A 306 25.07 -4.50 3.84
N TRP A 307 25.82 -5.56 4.11
CA TRP A 307 26.39 -5.83 5.43
C TRP A 307 27.77 -5.17 5.56
N ILE A 308 27.96 -4.39 6.61
CA ILE A 308 29.25 -3.76 6.93
C ILE A 308 30.13 -4.79 7.66
N PRO A 309 31.42 -4.95 7.28
CA PRO A 309 32.36 -5.81 8.02
C PRO A 309 32.48 -5.42 9.50
N GLU A 310 32.84 -6.38 10.35
CA GLU A 310 32.92 -6.20 11.81
C GLU A 310 33.94 -5.11 12.20
N GLU A 311 35.04 -5.01 11.47
CA GLU A 311 36.07 -3.98 11.64
C GLU A 311 35.65 -2.58 11.15
N GLY A 312 34.42 -2.43 10.65
CA GLY A 312 33.96 -1.24 9.96
C GLY A 312 34.39 -1.22 8.49
N GLY A 313 34.45 -0.03 7.90
CA GLY A 313 34.85 0.12 6.49
C GLY A 313 34.44 1.43 5.87
N ALA A 314 34.55 1.51 4.55
CA ALA A 314 34.02 2.63 3.77
C ALA A 314 33.52 2.14 2.42
N GLY A 315 32.56 2.84 1.85
CA GLY A 315 31.92 2.43 0.60
C GLY A 315 31.27 3.57 -0.17
N THR A 316 30.92 3.28 -1.41
CA THR A 316 30.18 4.16 -2.32
C THR A 316 29.34 3.25 -3.21
N PRO A 317 28.01 3.33 -3.20
CA PRO A 317 27.16 2.51 -4.06
C PRO A 317 27.51 2.74 -5.54
N GLY A 318 27.50 1.67 -6.32
CA GLY A 318 27.86 1.71 -7.73
C GLY A 318 26.69 1.31 -8.64
N GLY A 319 26.66 1.88 -9.85
CA GLY A 319 25.73 1.45 -10.90
C GLY A 319 24.27 1.54 -10.48
N THR A 320 23.62 0.39 -10.32
CA THR A 320 22.20 0.32 -10.00
C THR A 320 21.88 0.37 -8.50
N GLU A 321 22.90 0.25 -7.64
CA GLU A 321 22.79 0.45 -6.19
C GLU A 321 22.64 1.93 -5.80
N ILE A 322 22.92 2.85 -6.72
CA ILE A 322 22.75 4.29 -6.50
C ILE A 322 21.25 4.60 -6.42
N PRO A 323 20.76 5.16 -5.31
CA PRO A 323 19.34 5.32 -5.07
C PRO A 323 18.71 6.31 -6.06
N GLU A 324 17.53 5.97 -6.54
CA GLU A 324 16.65 6.88 -7.29
C GLU A 324 15.88 7.81 -6.32
N ARG A 325 15.04 8.70 -6.83
CA ARG A 325 14.13 9.50 -6.01
C ARG A 325 13.19 8.58 -5.19
N TYR A 326 12.99 8.92 -3.92
CA TYR A 326 12.26 8.13 -2.92
C TYR A 326 12.78 6.69 -2.75
N ALA A 327 13.99 6.38 -3.22
CA ALA A 327 14.63 5.11 -2.93
C ALA A 327 15.41 5.20 -1.61
N TRP A 328 15.79 4.04 -1.09
CA TRP A 328 16.65 3.96 0.07
C TRP A 328 17.76 2.93 -0.17
N ASN A 329 18.81 3.05 0.63
CA ASN A 329 19.79 2.00 0.85
C ASN A 329 19.87 1.67 2.34
N HIS A 330 20.01 0.39 2.62
CA HIS A 330 20.24 -0.20 3.93
C HIS A 330 21.71 -0.56 4.08
N LEU A 331 22.33 -0.15 5.17
CA LEU A 331 23.58 -0.75 5.62
C LEU A 331 23.35 -1.35 7.00
N VAL A 332 23.75 -2.60 7.20
CA VAL A 332 23.58 -3.30 8.47
C VAL A 332 24.93 -3.63 9.08
N TYR A 333 25.10 -3.28 10.35
CA TYR A 333 26.24 -3.65 11.17
C TYR A 333 25.77 -4.52 12.34
N ASP A 334 26.40 -5.69 12.51
CA ASP A 334 26.16 -6.62 13.61
C ASP A 334 27.22 -6.38 14.70
N ALA A 335 26.83 -5.68 15.77
CA ALA A 335 27.73 -5.28 16.84
C ALA A 335 28.00 -6.48 17.77
N LEU A 336 28.88 -7.39 17.35
CA LEU A 336 29.22 -8.58 18.15
C LEU A 336 29.81 -8.22 19.52
N GLU A 337 30.55 -7.12 19.59
CA GLU A 337 31.10 -6.54 20.81
C GLU A 337 30.52 -5.13 20.99
N GLY A 338 30.29 -4.73 22.24
CA GLY A 338 29.88 -3.36 22.54
C GLY A 338 31.01 -2.37 22.27
N GLY A 339 30.67 -1.11 22.03
CA GLY A 339 31.63 -0.07 21.69
C GLY A 339 30.98 1.22 21.25
N THR A 340 31.83 2.14 20.80
CA THR A 340 31.42 3.38 20.15
C THR A 340 31.58 3.21 18.65
N LEU A 341 30.48 3.40 17.91
CA LEU A 341 30.47 3.45 16.46
C LEU A 341 30.55 4.90 16.00
N ARG A 342 31.37 5.19 14.98
CA ARG A 342 31.36 6.47 14.26
C ARG A 342 31.02 6.24 12.81
N PHE A 343 29.81 6.60 12.42
CA PHE A 343 29.36 6.49 11.04
C PHE A 343 29.37 7.85 10.37
N GLY A 344 30.03 7.94 9.23
CA GLY A 344 30.11 9.12 8.39
C GLY A 344 29.41 8.89 7.05
N PHE A 345 28.74 9.93 6.57
CA PHE A 345 27.97 9.99 5.34
C PHE A 345 28.30 11.28 4.58
N VAL A 346 28.52 11.15 3.28
CA VAL A 346 28.76 12.29 2.39
C VAL A 346 27.97 12.10 1.10
N ALA A 347 26.90 12.88 0.94
CA ALA A 347 26.14 12.96 -0.31
C ALA A 347 26.96 13.64 -1.42
N ALA A 348 26.79 13.19 -2.67
CA ALA A 348 27.19 13.98 -3.82
C ALA A 348 26.34 15.26 -3.89
N GLU A 349 26.90 16.38 -4.33
CA GLU A 349 26.15 17.65 -4.39
C GLU A 349 24.94 17.61 -5.34
N ARG A 350 25.01 16.77 -6.38
CA ARG A 350 23.98 16.66 -7.43
C ARG A 350 23.78 15.21 -7.86
N GLY A 351 22.57 14.91 -8.31
CA GLY A 351 22.21 13.67 -8.97
C GLY A 351 22.75 13.58 -10.40
N SER A 352 22.52 12.42 -11.03
CA SER A 352 23.02 12.08 -12.36
C SER A 352 22.50 12.99 -13.50
N GLN A 353 21.43 13.76 -13.26
CA GLN A 353 20.86 14.72 -14.21
C GLN A 353 21.04 16.18 -13.75
N GLY A 354 21.76 16.40 -12.65
CA GLY A 354 22.13 17.71 -12.14
C GLY A 354 21.15 18.30 -11.12
N THR A 355 20.10 17.60 -10.70
CA THR A 355 19.26 18.06 -9.59
C THR A 355 20.07 18.05 -8.29
N PRO A 356 19.96 19.07 -7.41
CA PRO A 356 20.59 19.02 -6.10
C PRO A 356 20.19 17.74 -5.36
N SER A 357 21.17 17.04 -4.79
CA SER A 357 20.88 15.85 -3.99
C SER A 357 20.21 16.26 -2.68
N ASP A 358 19.31 15.40 -2.21
CA ASP A 358 18.62 15.58 -0.95
C ASP A 358 18.45 14.23 -0.28
N PHE A 359 19.01 14.09 0.93
CA PHE A 359 19.05 12.82 1.65
C PHE A 359 18.61 13.02 3.09
N GLU A 360 17.91 12.00 3.60
CA GLU A 360 17.72 11.78 5.02
C GLU A 360 18.49 10.54 5.45
N THR A 361 19.12 10.62 6.61
CA THR A 361 19.88 9.51 7.17
C THR A 361 19.47 9.23 8.60
N VAL A 362 19.12 7.98 8.86
CA VAL A 362 18.66 7.50 10.16
C VAL A 362 19.51 6.29 10.55
N ALA A 363 20.08 6.31 11.75
CA ALA A 363 20.63 5.12 12.37
C ALA A 363 19.57 4.51 13.27
N VAL A 364 19.36 3.20 13.22
CA VAL A 364 18.46 2.48 14.12
C VAL A 364 19.24 1.42 14.87
N ILE A 365 19.18 1.48 16.20
CA ILE A 365 19.75 0.44 17.07
C ILE A 365 18.62 -0.53 17.41
N GLU A 366 18.69 -1.75 16.88
CA GLU A 366 17.83 -2.85 17.28
C GLU A 366 18.45 -3.57 18.48
N ARG A 367 17.76 -3.56 19.62
CA ARG A 367 18.17 -4.25 20.84
C ARG A 367 17.01 -5.09 21.37
N ALA A 368 17.16 -6.41 21.27
CA ALA A 368 16.16 -7.36 21.74
C ALA A 368 14.73 -7.12 21.17
N GLY A 369 14.64 -6.63 19.93
CA GLY A 369 13.38 -6.29 19.26
C GLY A 369 12.82 -4.89 19.59
N GLU A 370 13.54 -4.08 20.36
CA GLU A 370 13.27 -2.65 20.52
C GLU A 370 14.12 -1.86 19.53
N TYR A 371 13.55 -0.81 18.93
CA TYR A 371 14.21 0.01 17.92
C TYR A 371 14.39 1.44 18.44
N GLU A 372 15.65 1.92 18.47
CA GLU A 372 15.99 3.30 18.81
C GLU A 372 16.48 4.02 17.55
N GLN A 373 15.69 4.99 17.06
CA GLN A 373 16.04 5.80 15.89
C GLN A 373 16.84 7.05 16.27
N VAL A 374 17.92 7.32 15.52
CA VAL A 374 18.81 8.48 15.66
C VAL A 374 18.98 9.13 14.29
N PRO A 375 18.18 10.15 13.95
CA PRO A 375 18.38 10.95 12.74
C PRO A 375 19.73 11.69 12.81
N PHE A 376 20.45 11.75 11.69
CA PHE A 376 21.73 12.44 11.63
C PHE A 376 21.96 13.08 10.26
N GLN A 377 22.96 13.97 10.19
CA GLN A 377 23.42 14.60 8.96
C GLN A 377 24.94 14.66 9.00
N GLY A 378 25.60 14.05 8.01
CA GLY A 378 27.06 13.94 7.99
C GLY A 378 27.58 12.81 8.87
N GLU A 379 27.81 13.06 10.16
CA GLU A 379 28.42 12.06 11.07
C GLU A 379 27.52 11.80 12.29
N VAL A 380 27.53 10.56 12.78
CA VAL A 380 26.88 10.14 14.03
C VAL A 380 27.80 9.25 14.85
N GLU A 381 27.79 9.48 16.17
CA GLU A 381 28.45 8.62 17.16
C GLU A 381 27.37 7.86 17.94
N LEU A 382 27.47 6.53 18.01
CA LEU A 382 26.49 5.65 18.64
C LEU A 382 27.17 4.75 19.66
N GLU A 383 26.56 4.63 20.85
CA GLU A 383 26.98 3.67 21.87
C GLU A 383 26.18 2.38 21.71
N VAL A 384 26.87 1.27 21.44
CA VAL A 384 26.24 -0.03 21.17
C VAL A 384 26.69 -1.08 22.18
N GLN A 385 25.82 -2.06 22.41
CA GLN A 385 26.07 -3.23 23.24
C GLN A 385 26.34 -4.46 22.36
N GLY A 386 27.02 -5.45 22.92
CA GLY A 386 27.25 -6.71 22.22
C GLY A 386 25.91 -7.41 21.95
N GLY A 387 25.66 -7.72 20.67
CA GLY A 387 24.43 -8.32 20.16
C GLY A 387 23.40 -7.32 19.60
N ASP A 388 23.68 -6.01 19.63
CA ASP A 388 22.86 -5.03 18.94
C ASP A 388 23.03 -5.16 17.42
N PHE A 389 21.96 -4.90 16.66
CA PHE A 389 22.06 -4.62 15.23
C PHE A 389 21.93 -3.11 15.00
N VAL A 390 22.78 -2.56 14.14
CA VAL A 390 22.70 -1.15 13.75
C VAL A 390 22.38 -1.06 12.27
N HIS A 391 21.24 -0.44 11.98
CA HIS A 391 20.73 -0.19 10.65
C HIS A 391 21.01 1.26 10.29
N PHE A 392 21.78 1.50 9.23
CA PHE A 392 21.92 2.82 8.65
C PHE A 392 21.05 2.88 7.40
N VAL A 393 20.00 3.69 7.46
CA VAL A 393 19.02 3.87 6.40
C VAL A 393 19.30 5.21 5.74
N VAL A 394 19.64 5.17 4.46
CA VAL A 394 19.92 6.36 3.63
C VAL A 394 18.77 6.51 2.64
N VAL A 395 17.96 7.55 2.78
CA VAL A 395 16.76 7.78 1.98
C VAL A 395 16.97 8.99 1.07
N SER A 396 16.79 8.82 -0.24
CA SER A 396 16.86 9.89 -1.24
C SER A 396 15.49 10.55 -1.39
N VAL A 397 15.36 11.83 -1.07
CA VAL A 397 14.07 12.57 -1.06
C VAL A 397 14.06 13.88 -1.87
N PRO A 398 14.69 13.97 -3.06
CA PRO A 398 14.70 15.21 -3.83
C PRO A 398 13.29 15.53 -4.39
N PRO A 399 12.72 16.71 -4.10
CA PRO A 399 11.29 16.97 -4.35
C PRO A 399 10.92 17.18 -5.83
N THR A 400 11.89 17.49 -6.69
CA THR A 400 11.63 17.86 -8.10
C THR A 400 12.43 17.05 -9.11
N ALA A 401 13.03 15.94 -8.70
CA ALA A 401 13.85 15.11 -9.59
C ALA A 401 12.98 14.25 -10.51
N ASP A 402 13.53 13.95 -11.70
CA ASP A 402 13.02 12.88 -12.56
C ASP A 402 13.16 11.54 -11.83
N TYR A 403 12.14 10.67 -11.91
CA TYR A 403 12.11 9.40 -11.19
C TYR A 403 13.25 8.43 -11.56
N ARG A 404 13.97 8.67 -12.66
CA ARG A 404 15.15 7.90 -13.09
C ARG A 404 16.47 8.56 -12.69
N GLU A 405 16.44 9.76 -12.13
CA GLU A 405 17.65 10.40 -11.61
C GLU A 405 18.18 9.64 -10.39
N ARG A 406 19.50 9.52 -10.32
CA ARG A 406 20.20 8.74 -9.30
C ARG A 406 21.13 9.63 -8.50
N PHE A 407 21.15 9.44 -7.18
CA PHE A 407 21.81 10.31 -6.23
C PHE A 407 22.96 9.55 -5.55
N GLY A 408 24.19 9.93 -5.86
CA GLY A 408 25.38 9.27 -5.29
C GLY A 408 25.65 9.70 -3.85
N TYR A 409 26.24 8.81 -3.06
CA TYR A 409 26.79 9.12 -1.74
C TYR A 409 27.96 8.20 -1.42
N SER A 410 28.73 8.55 -0.39
CA SER A 410 29.76 7.70 0.21
C SER A 410 29.57 7.60 1.71
N TRP A 411 30.05 6.51 2.31
CA TRP A 411 29.95 6.27 3.74
C TRP A 411 31.25 5.70 4.31
N SER A 412 31.42 5.86 5.62
CA SER A 412 32.49 5.22 6.40
C SER A 412 32.00 4.84 7.80
N LEU A 413 32.41 3.70 8.32
CA LEU A 413 32.16 3.27 9.70
C LEU A 413 33.50 3.00 10.40
N GLY A 414 33.76 3.71 11.48
CA GLY A 414 34.80 3.40 12.45
C GLY A 414 34.22 2.71 13.69
N VAL A 415 34.93 1.74 14.24
CA VAL A 415 34.52 0.96 15.42
C VAL A 415 35.59 1.10 16.51
N GLU A 416 35.21 1.66 17.66
CA GLU A 416 36.05 1.76 18.85
C GLU A 416 35.51 0.81 19.94
N PRO A 417 36.06 -0.41 20.09
CA PRO A 417 35.53 -1.40 21.04
C PRO A 417 35.74 -0.97 22.50
N VAL A 418 34.83 -1.37 23.40
CA VAL A 418 34.98 -1.10 24.84
C VAL A 418 36.24 -1.77 25.36
N ALA A 419 37.19 -0.96 25.87
CA ALA A 419 38.44 -1.45 26.41
C ALA A 419 38.20 -2.31 27.67
N GLY A 420 38.20 -3.65 27.53
CA GLY A 420 38.28 -4.56 28.68
C GLY A 420 37.44 -5.83 28.67
N CYS A 421 36.55 -6.05 27.69
CA CYS A 421 35.73 -7.27 27.61
C CYS A 421 36.34 -8.29 26.65
N GLY A 422 37.40 -8.98 27.06
CA GLY A 422 38.09 -10.02 26.27
C GLY A 422 37.33 -11.33 26.07
N CYS A 423 36.04 -11.28 25.74
CA CYS A 423 35.22 -12.45 25.44
C CYS A 423 34.98 -12.54 23.93
N THR A 424 35.89 -13.18 23.20
CA THR A 424 35.71 -13.51 21.78
C THR A 424 34.62 -14.57 21.63
N THR A 425 33.36 -14.18 21.51
CA THR A 425 32.30 -15.07 21.06
C THR A 425 32.33 -15.12 19.54
N SER A 426 32.78 -16.25 18.97
CA SER A 426 32.63 -16.49 17.54
C SER A 426 31.13 -16.59 17.21
N GLY A 427 30.54 -15.49 16.74
CA GLY A 427 29.17 -15.45 16.26
C GLY A 427 28.98 -16.46 15.12
N ASN A 428 27.88 -17.20 15.15
CA ASN A 428 27.57 -18.17 14.10
C ASN A 428 27.13 -17.41 12.82
N PRO A 429 27.86 -17.49 11.70
CA PRO A 429 27.53 -16.77 10.47
C PRO A 429 26.18 -17.18 9.87
N PHE A 430 25.61 -18.33 10.26
CA PHE A 430 24.30 -18.79 9.79
C PHE A 430 23.12 -17.94 10.30
N THR A 431 23.29 -17.18 11.40
CA THR A 431 22.22 -16.35 11.97
C THR A 431 21.96 -15.07 11.16
N ARG A 432 22.96 -14.57 10.41
CA ARG A 432 22.87 -13.33 9.62
C ARG A 432 21.99 -13.46 8.37
N ALA A 433 21.89 -14.65 7.78
CA ALA A 433 21.17 -14.87 6.52
C ALA A 433 19.67 -15.15 6.70
N PHE A 434 19.24 -15.57 7.89
CA PHE A 434 17.85 -15.99 8.12
C PHE A 434 16.95 -14.89 8.67
N ARG A 435 17.46 -13.90 9.43
CA ARG A 435 16.58 -12.90 10.08
C ARG A 435 15.92 -11.88 9.15
N TRP A 436 16.43 -11.68 7.94
CA TRP A 436 15.82 -10.74 6.99
C TRP A 436 14.92 -11.43 5.95
N LEU A 437 14.90 -12.77 5.92
CA LEU A 437 14.09 -13.57 4.99
C LEU A 437 13.14 -14.56 5.70
N ALA A 438 13.17 -14.63 7.03
CA ALA A 438 12.29 -15.44 7.87
C ALA A 438 11.80 -14.58 9.04
#